data_AF-A0A3D5F2V0-F1
#
_entry.id   AF-A0A3D5F2V0-F1
#
_cell.length_a   1.000
_cell.length_b   1.000
_cell.length_c   1.000
_cell.angle_alpha   90.00
_cell.angle_beta   90.00
_cell.angle_gamma   90.00
#
_symmetry.space_group_name_H-M   'P 1'
#
loop_
_entity.id
_entity.type
_entity.pdbx_description
1 polymer ?
#
loop_
_entity_poly.entity_id
_entity_poly.type
_entity_poly.pdbx_seq_one_letter_code
_entity_poly.pdbx_strand_id
1 'polypeptide(L)'
;MSGNVDLYSIATSGVNASSRLLATASNNIANVNSEGYVRERTSVTSELYGGVGRATTERVINQFAQNQLRRDTTLVGEWETFSE
;
A
#
# COMPACT_ATOMS: atom_id res chain seq x y z
N MET A 1 -29.73 -12.48 5.33
CA MET A 1 -29.52 -11.95 3.97
C MET A 1 -28.67 -12.97 3.20
N SER A 2 -29.30 -13.82 2.38
CA SER A 2 -28.57 -14.69 1.45
C SER A 2 -28.60 -13.99 0.10
N GLY A 3 -27.59 -13.15 -0.16
CA GLY A 3 -27.38 -12.63 -1.50
C GLY A 3 -26.81 -13.77 -2.33
N ASN A 4 -27.56 -14.26 -3.33
CA ASN A 4 -27.03 -15.21 -4.30
C ASN A 4 -25.75 -14.60 -4.90
N VAL A 5 -24.60 -15.20 -4.60
CA VAL A 5 -23.36 -14.85 -5.27
C VAL A 5 -23.44 -15.39 -6.69
N ASP A 6 -23.65 -14.48 -7.63
CA ASP A 6 -23.66 -14.78 -9.04
C ASP A 6 -22.23 -14.67 -9.63
N LEU A 7 -21.92 -15.52 -10.59
CA LEU A 7 -20.65 -15.54 -11.32
C LEU A 7 -20.37 -14.18 -11.98
N TYR A 8 -21.42 -13.46 -12.40
CA TYR A 8 -21.30 -12.10 -12.89
C TYR A 8 -20.69 -11.14 -11.86
N SER A 9 -21.12 -11.24 -10.59
CA SER A 9 -20.59 -10.43 -9.49
C SER A 9 -19.13 -10.77 -9.19
N ILE A 10 -18.80 -12.07 -9.18
CA ILE A 10 -17.43 -12.56 -9.00
C ILE A 10 -16.53 -12.02 -10.14
N ALA A 11 -16.94 -12.19 -11.39
CA ALA A 11 -16.18 -11.72 -12.55
C ALA A 11 -15.99 -10.20 -12.52
N THR A 12 -17.04 -9.45 -12.21
CA THR A 12 -16.98 -7.99 -12.08
C THR A 12 -16.02 -7.56 -10.98
N SER A 13 -16.05 -8.22 -9.82
CA SER A 13 -15.12 -7.95 -8.72
C SER A 13 -13.66 -8.20 -9.11
N GLY A 14 -13.39 -9.27 -9.87
CA GLY A 14 -12.06 -9.62 -10.37
C GLY A 14 -11.51 -8.62 -11.40
N VAL A 15 -12.36 -8.16 -12.33
CA VAL A 15 -11.99 -7.13 -13.31
C VAL A 15 -11.69 -5.79 -12.62
N ASN A 16 -12.53 -5.40 -11.66
CA ASN A 16 -12.33 -4.18 -10.89
C ASN A 16 -11.04 -4.23 -10.05
N ALA A 17 -10.78 -5.37 -9.41
CA ALA A 17 -9.55 -5.60 -8.65
C ALA A 17 -8.31 -5.51 -9.55
N SER A 18 -8.33 -6.19 -10.70
CA SER A 18 -7.26 -6.15 -11.70
C SER A 18 -7.01 -4.72 -12.20
N SER A 19 -8.08 -3.97 -12.47
CA SER A 19 -7.97 -2.56 -12.91
C SER A 19 -7.30 -1.69 -11.86
N ARG A 20 -7.61 -1.89 -10.57
CA ARG A 20 -6.93 -1.17 -9.47
C ARG A 20 -5.46 -1.55 -9.34
N LEU A 21 -5.14 -2.85 -9.44
CA LEU A 21 -3.74 -3.32 -9.43
C LEU A 21 -2.94 -2.69 -10.57
N LEU A 22 -3.51 -2.64 -11.77
CA LEU A 22 -2.89 -2.03 -12.94
C LEU A 22 -2.76 -0.50 -12.80
N ALA A 23 -3.75 0.18 -12.25
CA ALA A 23 -3.68 1.62 -12.00
C ALA A 23 -2.53 1.96 -11.03
N THR A 24 -2.39 1.20 -9.94
CA THR A 24 -1.28 1.38 -8.99
C THR A 24 0.07 1.08 -9.65
N ALA A 25 0.18 0.01 -10.44
CA ALA A 25 1.38 -0.27 -11.21
C ALA A 25 1.72 0.85 -12.20
N SER A 26 0.71 1.40 -12.88
CA SER A 26 0.87 2.51 -13.82
C SER A 26 1.35 3.78 -13.13
N ASN A 27 0.77 4.11 -11.98
CA ASN A 27 1.22 5.24 -11.16
C ASN A 27 2.67 5.08 -10.70
N ASN A 28 3.08 3.87 -10.30
CA ASN A 28 4.46 3.59 -9.94
C ASN A 28 5.43 3.80 -11.11
N ILE A 29 5.07 3.30 -12.30
CA ILE A 29 5.90 3.44 -13.51
C ILE A 29 6.01 4.90 -13.92
N ALA A 30 4.88 5.63 -13.94
CA ALA A 30 4.84 7.03 -14.34
C ALA A 30 5.69 7.93 -13.43
N ASN A 31 5.82 7.57 -12.14
CA ASN A 31 6.54 8.37 -11.15
C ASN A 31 7.89 7.77 -10.73
N VAL A 32 8.43 6.79 -11.46
CA VAL A 32 9.67 6.09 -11.07
C VAL A 32 10.88 7.03 -10.95
N ASN A 33 10.91 8.11 -11.74
CA ASN A 33 11.98 9.11 -11.75
C ASN A 33 11.61 10.40 -11.02
N SER A 34 10.45 10.44 -10.34
CA SER A 34 10.04 11.60 -9.56
C SER A 34 10.76 11.59 -8.22
N GLU A 35 11.51 12.63 -7.93
CA GLU A 35 12.22 12.76 -6.65
C GLU A 35 11.25 12.69 -5.46
N GLY A 36 11.62 11.94 -4.43
CA GLY A 36 10.80 11.75 -3.23
C GLY A 36 9.57 10.83 -3.43
N TYR A 37 9.35 10.27 -4.62
CA TYR A 37 8.27 9.31 -4.82
C TYR A 37 8.54 7.99 -4.08
N VAL A 38 7.54 7.52 -3.33
CA VAL A 38 7.53 6.17 -2.75
C VAL A 38 6.48 5.37 -3.47
N ARG A 39 6.88 4.20 -3.95
CA ARG A 39 5.99 3.26 -4.63
C ARG A 39 4.81 2.85 -3.77
N GLU A 40 3.70 2.62 -4.42
CA GLU A 40 2.47 2.11 -3.81
C GLU A 40 2.28 0.63 -4.17
N ARG A 41 1.62 -0.11 -3.28
CA ARG A 41 1.22 -1.49 -3.50
C ARG A 41 -0.24 -1.62 -3.15
N THR A 42 -1.01 -2.15 -4.10
CA THR A 42 -2.38 -2.58 -3.84
C THR A 42 -2.37 -4.06 -3.51
N SER A 43 -2.98 -4.41 -2.38
CA SER A 43 -3.28 -5.77 -1.98
C SER A 43 -4.79 -5.99 -2.04
N VAL A 44 -5.20 -7.22 -2.30
CA VAL A 44 -6.61 -7.61 -2.38
C VAL A 44 -6.84 -8.79 -1.46
N THR A 45 -8.00 -8.82 -0.81
CA THR A 45 -8.45 -9.96 0.00
C THR A 45 -9.56 -10.71 -0.72
N SER A 46 -9.67 -12.01 -0.47
CA SER A 46 -10.84 -12.79 -0.90
C SER A 46 -12.07 -12.39 -0.10
N GLU A 47 -13.24 -12.41 -0.74
CA GLU A 47 -14.54 -12.25 -0.06
C GLU A 47 -15.07 -13.62 0.40
N LEU A 48 -15.77 -13.67 1.54
CA LEU A 48 -16.18 -14.94 2.19
C LEU A 48 -17.04 -15.82 1.28
N TYR A 49 -17.89 -15.20 0.46
CA TYR A 49 -18.82 -15.90 -0.42
C TYR A 49 -18.34 -15.97 -1.88
N GLY A 50 -17.09 -15.61 -2.15
CA GLY A 50 -16.47 -15.64 -3.48
C GLY A 50 -16.26 -14.26 -4.10
N GLY A 51 -15.31 -14.18 -5.03
CA GLY A 51 -14.88 -12.92 -5.64
C GLY A 51 -13.78 -12.21 -4.85
N VAL A 52 -13.49 -10.98 -5.27
CA VAL A 52 -12.48 -10.12 -4.66
C VAL A 52 -13.16 -9.13 -3.71
N GLY A 53 -12.75 -9.17 -2.44
CA GLY A 53 -13.23 -8.29 -1.39
C GLY A 53 -12.50 -6.95 -1.40
N ARG A 54 -12.03 -6.52 -0.23
CA ARG A 54 -11.39 -5.21 -0.06
C ARG A 54 -10.06 -5.15 -0.81
N ALA A 55 -9.88 -4.07 -1.57
CA ALA A 55 -8.59 -3.65 -2.12
C ALA A 55 -8.03 -2.53 -1.25
N THR A 56 -6.79 -2.66 -0.79
CA THR A 56 -6.09 -1.66 0.02
C THR A 56 -4.80 -1.25 -0.69
N THR A 57 -4.59 0.05 -0.86
CA THR A 57 -3.35 0.60 -1.42
C THR A 57 -2.55 1.26 -0.33
N GLU A 58 -1.29 0.86 -0.19
CA GLU A 58 -0.36 1.38 0.81
C GLU A 58 0.98 1.76 0.18
N ARG A 59 1.69 2.72 0.79
CA ARG A 59 3.05 3.08 0.37
C ARG A 59 4.04 2.05 0.90
N VAL A 60 4.89 1.54 0.02
CA VAL A 60 5.90 0.57 0.43
C VAL A 60 7.14 1.30 0.89
N ILE A 61 7.21 1.53 2.19
CA ILE A 61 8.35 2.21 2.82
C ILE A 61 9.26 1.17 3.49
N ASN A 62 10.57 1.41 3.44
CA ASN A 62 11.55 0.60 4.15
C ASN A 62 11.47 0.90 5.66
N GLN A 63 10.80 0.02 6.41
CA GLN A 63 10.64 0.14 7.86
C GLN A 63 11.98 0.17 8.60
N PHE A 64 12.99 -0.58 8.14
CA PHE A 64 14.32 -0.55 8.72
C PHE A 64 14.95 0.84 8.56
N ALA A 65 14.92 1.41 7.35
CA ALA A 65 15.46 2.75 7.10
C ALA A 65 14.75 3.83 7.93
N GLN A 66 13.41 3.75 8.06
CA GLN A 66 12.66 4.63 8.96
C GLN A 66 13.07 4.47 10.43
N ASN A 67 13.31 3.24 10.87
CA ASN A 67 13.73 2.96 12.24
C ASN A 67 15.15 3.45 12.52
N GLN A 68 16.06 3.36 11.55
CA GLN A 68 17.41 3.94 11.64
C GLN A 68 17.33 5.46 11.75
N LEU A 69 16.64 6.11 10.81
CA LEU A 69 16.47 7.57 10.83
C LEU A 69 15.90 8.07 12.15
N ARG A 70 14.88 7.37 12.68
CA ARG A 70 14.29 7.71 13.97
C ARG A 70 15.31 7.60 15.11
N ARG A 71 16.11 6.53 15.14
CA ARG A 71 17.16 6.37 16.17
C ARG A 71 18.22 7.45 16.07
N ASP A 72 18.71 7.72 14.87
CA ASP A 72 19.75 8.74 14.66
C ASP A 72 19.25 10.12 15.08
N THR A 73 18.00 10.45 14.74
CA THR A 73 17.35 11.71 15.16
C THR A 73 17.18 11.78 16.68
N THR A 74 16.77 10.69 17.31
CA THR A 74 16.66 10.62 18.79
C THR A 74 18.01 10.80 19.45
N LEU A 75 19.06 10.13 18.97
CA LEU A 75 20.41 10.26 19.52
C LEU A 75 20.92 11.70 19.38
N VAL A 76 20.76 12.33 18.21
CA VAL A 76 21.15 13.73 18.01
C VAL A 76 20.41 14.65 18.99
N GLY A 77 19.10 14.47 19.16
CA GLY A 77 18.33 15.27 20.11
C GLY A 77 18.76 15.07 21.57
N GLU A 78 19.15 13.86 21.96
CA GLU A 78 19.73 13.58 23.28
C GLU A 78 21.07 14.29 23.47
N TRP A 79 21.95 14.27 22.46
CA TRP A 79 23.23 14.98 22.50
C TRP A 79 23.06 16.50 22.60
N GLU A 80 22.15 17.07 21.81
CA GLU A 80 21.84 18.51 21.84
C GLU A 80 21.33 18.91 23.23
N THR A 81 20.39 18.14 23.80
CA THR A 81 19.84 18.39 25.15
C THR A 81 20.90 18.29 26.25
N PHE A 82 21.87 17.38 26.12
CA PHE A 82 22.96 17.27 27.11
C PHE A 82 24.01 18.39 26.98
N SER A 83 24.15 18.97 25.78
CA SER A 83 25.11 20.04 25.50
C SER A 83 24.60 21.44 25.88
N GLU A 84 23.30 21.58 26.17
CA GLU A 84 22.67 22.77 26.75
C GLU A 84 22.69 22.74 28.29
#